data_AF-A0A351FSZ7-F1
#
_entry.id   AF-A0A351FSZ7-F1
#
_cell.length_a   1.000
_cell.length_b   1.000
_cell.length_c   1.000
_cell.angle_alpha   90.00
_cell.angle_beta   90.00
_cell.angle_gamma   90.00
#
_symmetry.space_group_name_H-M   'P 1'
#
loop_
_entity.id
_entity.type
_entity.pdbx_description
1 polymer ?
#
loop_
_entity_poly.entity_id
_entity_poly.type
_entity_poly.pdbx_seq_one_letter_code
_entity_poly.pdbx_strand_id
1 'polypeptide(L)'
;MDEEGNNPFSGENSENGDDNLFSATNAESVREYQASDFETVLPHRGKLIFWLGVVGMILSGLGVIGAIATVGALLGMFDGGWIAMLGPCAFYALLPNGIAWMLGYQDARAIRVGAMSDAGRVSTSRGLLLGQLGTLASVLTLLAILLVFLLSIAP
;
A
#
# COMPACT_ATOMS: atom_id res chain seq x y z
N MET A 1 -24.40 15.79 -32.74
CA MET A 1 -23.55 16.99 -32.82
C MET A 1 -23.63 17.44 -34.26
N ASP A 2 -24.13 18.64 -34.47
CA ASP A 2 -24.06 19.33 -35.76
C ASP A 2 -22.60 19.69 -36.06
N GLU A 3 -22.27 19.91 -37.33
CA GLU A 3 -20.89 20.20 -37.79
C GLU A 3 -20.34 21.51 -37.23
N GLU A 4 -21.19 22.35 -36.65
CA GLU A 4 -20.87 23.63 -36.03
C GLU A 4 -20.60 23.51 -34.52
N GLY A 5 -20.75 22.31 -33.93
CA GLY A 5 -20.44 22.05 -32.53
C GLY A 5 -21.39 22.76 -31.56
N ASN A 6 -22.58 23.14 -32.00
CA ASN A 6 -23.54 23.86 -31.18
C ASN A 6 -24.43 22.86 -30.43
N ASN A 7 -24.75 23.19 -29.19
CA ASN A 7 -25.57 22.31 -28.37
C ASN A 7 -27.05 22.48 -28.79
N PRO A 8 -27.72 21.47 -29.37
CA PRO A 8 -29.12 21.58 -29.79
C PRO A 8 -30.10 21.75 -28.63
N PHE A 9 -29.61 21.63 -27.39
CA PHE A 9 -30.37 21.89 -26.17
C PHE A 9 -30.14 23.29 -25.57
N SER A 10 -29.36 24.16 -26.23
CA SER A 10 -29.13 25.54 -25.79
C SER A 10 -30.27 26.51 -26.13
N GLY A 11 -31.47 25.99 -26.43
CA GLY A 11 -32.63 26.79 -26.80
C GLY A 11 -32.86 27.96 -25.83
N GLU A 12 -32.54 29.16 -26.30
CA GLU A 12 -32.90 30.43 -25.70
C GLU A 12 -34.42 30.60 -25.80
N ASN A 13 -35.15 30.01 -24.85
CA ASN A 13 -36.51 30.39 -24.54
C ASN A 13 -36.56 30.75 -23.05
N SER A 14 -36.02 31.92 -22.72
CA SER A 14 -36.36 32.60 -21.47
C SER A 14 -37.33 33.72 -21.83
N GLU A 15 -38.57 33.32 -22.13
CA GLU A 15 -39.68 34.26 -22.08
C GLU A 15 -39.91 34.66 -20.62
N ASN A 16 -39.86 35.97 -20.40
CA ASN A 16 -40.33 36.70 -19.23
C ASN A 16 -41.50 36.00 -18.53
N GLY A 17 -41.19 35.40 -17.37
CA GLY A 17 -42.15 34.89 -16.41
C GLY A 17 -41.90 35.53 -15.06
N ASP A 18 -42.15 36.84 -14.98
CA ASP A 18 -42.28 37.58 -13.73
C ASP A 18 -43.51 37.04 -12.98
N ASP A 19 -43.35 35.99 -12.17
CA ASP A 19 -44.28 35.61 -11.07
C ASP A 19 -43.77 34.37 -10.33
N ASN A 20 -42.54 34.44 -9.80
CA ASN A 20 -42.09 33.46 -8.82
C ASN A 20 -42.62 33.84 -7.43
N LEU A 21 -43.83 33.36 -7.12
CA LEU A 21 -44.47 33.41 -5.79
C LEU A 21 -43.66 32.69 -4.68
N PHE A 22 -42.53 32.08 -5.03
CA PHE A 22 -41.52 31.51 -4.13
C PHE A 22 -40.33 32.44 -3.90
N SER A 23 -40.45 33.73 -4.23
CA SER A 23 -39.44 34.73 -3.92
C SER A 23 -39.38 35.00 -2.41
N ALA A 24 -38.51 34.20 -1.79
CA ALA A 24 -37.60 34.59 -0.73
C ALA A 24 -38.18 34.87 0.67
N THR A 25 -38.37 33.78 1.42
CA THR A 25 -37.77 33.74 2.77
C THR A 25 -36.25 33.61 2.60
N ASN A 26 -35.62 34.75 2.32
CA ASN A 26 -34.19 35.00 2.56
C ASN A 26 -33.85 34.58 4.01
N ALA A 27 -32.76 33.91 4.35
CA ALA A 27 -31.47 33.81 3.70
C ALA A 27 -30.74 32.54 4.20
N GLU A 28 -31.33 31.37 3.99
CA GLU A 28 -30.50 30.16 4.00
C GLU A 28 -29.84 30.08 2.64
N SER A 29 -28.72 30.81 2.51
CA SER A 29 -27.85 30.75 1.34
C SER A 29 -27.75 29.29 0.94
N VAL A 30 -28.22 28.95 -0.26
CA VAL A 30 -27.90 27.68 -0.90
C VAL A 30 -26.38 27.68 -0.94
N ARG A 31 -25.75 27.10 0.09
CA ARG A 31 -24.31 26.88 0.09
C ARG A 31 -24.13 25.98 -1.11
N GLU A 32 -23.44 26.47 -2.13
CA GLU A 32 -22.95 25.61 -3.20
C GLU A 32 -22.41 24.36 -2.53
N TYR A 33 -22.87 23.20 -2.99
CA TYR A 33 -22.39 21.92 -2.48
C TYR A 33 -20.87 21.89 -2.69
N GLN A 34 -20.15 22.32 -1.67
CA GLN A 34 -18.71 22.35 -1.67
C GLN A 34 -18.32 20.94 -1.28
N ALA A 35 -17.99 20.13 -2.28
CA ALA A 35 -17.57 18.74 -2.08
C ALA A 35 -16.40 18.61 -1.07
N SER A 36 -15.71 19.72 -0.77
CA SER A 36 -14.69 19.84 0.28
C SER A 36 -15.20 19.66 1.71
N ASP A 37 -16.47 19.96 2.01
CA ASP A 37 -17.01 19.91 3.39
C ASP A 37 -17.46 18.49 3.82
N PHE A 38 -17.63 17.58 2.86
CA PHE A 38 -17.94 16.16 3.11
C PHE A 38 -16.80 15.23 2.69
N GLU A 39 -15.59 15.76 2.51
CA GLU A 39 -14.41 14.95 2.25
C GLU A 39 -14.09 14.14 3.51
N THR A 40 -14.57 12.90 3.53
CA THR A 40 -14.25 11.94 4.59
C THR A 40 -12.75 11.65 4.53
N VAL A 41 -11.97 12.46 5.25
CA VAL A 41 -10.53 12.24 5.38
C VAL A 41 -10.33 10.88 6.03
N LEU A 42 -9.91 9.89 5.23
CA LEU A 42 -9.68 8.55 5.76
C LEU A 42 -8.62 8.62 6.87
N PRO A 43 -8.83 7.94 8.01
CA PRO A 43 -7.87 7.93 9.09
C PRO A 43 -6.56 7.31 8.62
N HIS A 44 -5.43 7.92 9.02
CA HIS A 44 -4.14 7.49 8.55
C HIS A 44 -3.79 6.07 9.03
N ARG A 45 -3.27 5.22 8.13
CA ARG A 45 -2.82 3.86 8.46
C ARG A 45 -1.30 3.74 8.61
N GLY A 46 -0.57 4.85 8.53
CA GLY A 46 0.89 4.88 8.51
C GLY A 46 1.58 4.15 9.68
N LYS A 47 1.01 4.20 10.90
CA LYS A 47 1.55 3.45 12.06
C LYS A 47 1.46 1.93 11.87
N LEU A 48 0.35 1.44 11.33
CA LEU A 48 0.15 0.02 11.06
C LEU A 48 1.14 -0.47 10.00
N ILE A 49 1.28 0.27 8.90
CA ILE A 49 2.21 -0.07 7.81
C ILE A 49 3.65 -0.13 8.32
N PHE A 50 4.04 0.82 9.18
CA PHE A 50 5.34 0.83 9.81
C PHE A 50 5.59 -0.43 10.66
N TRP A 51 4.67 -0.76 11.57
CA TRP A 51 4.79 -1.96 12.41
C TRP A 51 4.82 -3.25 11.60
N LEU A 52 4.02 -3.32 10.53
CA LEU A 52 3.99 -4.47 9.64
C LEU A 52 5.36 -4.66 8.95
N GLY A 53 5.98 -3.56 8.50
CA GLY A 53 7.34 -3.58 7.94
C GLY A 53 8.40 -3.98 8.97
N VAL A 54 8.30 -3.52 10.22
CA VAL A 54 9.24 -3.90 11.30
C VAL A 54 9.14 -5.39 11.62
N VAL A 55 7.93 -5.92 11.81
CA VAL A 55 7.71 -7.35 12.08
C VAL A 55 8.22 -8.19 10.91
N GLY A 56 7.93 -7.78 9.67
CA GLY A 56 8.42 -8.46 8.49
C GLY A 56 9.94 -8.41 8.34
N MET A 57 10.59 -7.32 8.73
CA MET A 57 12.05 -7.22 8.77
C MET A 57 12.68 -8.16 9.80
N ILE A 58 12.10 -8.27 10.99
CA ILE A 58 12.59 -9.19 12.03
C ILE A 58 12.48 -10.64 11.54
N LEU A 59 11.33 -11.03 11.00
CA LEU A 59 11.12 -12.37 10.44
C LEU A 59 12.07 -12.64 9.26
N SER A 60 12.29 -11.64 8.40
CA SER A 60 13.23 -11.76 7.28
C SER A 60 14.67 -11.97 7.78
N GLY A 61 15.09 -11.23 8.81
CA GLY A 61 16.40 -11.41 9.45
C GLY A 61 16.59 -12.82 10.03
N LEU A 62 15.56 -13.37 10.69
CA LEU A 62 15.58 -14.76 11.16
C LEU A 62 15.68 -15.76 9.99
N GLY A 63 14.99 -15.49 8.89
CA GLY A 63 15.10 -16.28 7.66
C GLY A 63 16.51 -16.28 7.08
N VAL A 64 17.19 -15.13 7.05
CA VAL A 64 18.59 -15.01 6.60
C VAL A 64 19.53 -15.81 7.49
N ILE A 65 19.35 -15.73 8.81
CA ILE A 65 20.14 -16.53 9.77
C ILE A 65 19.91 -18.03 9.52
N GLY A 66 18.66 -18.44 9.28
CA GLY A 66 18.32 -19.81 8.91
C GLY A 66 18.97 -20.27 7.61
N ALA A 67 19.02 -19.41 6.58
CA ALA A 67 19.70 -19.72 5.33
C ALA A 67 21.22 -19.90 5.52
N ILE A 68 21.87 -19.04 6.31
CA ILE A 68 23.30 -19.16 6.64
C ILE A 68 23.55 -20.47 7.41
N ALA A 69 22.71 -20.79 8.39
CA ALA A 69 22.79 -22.04 9.15
C ALA A 69 22.63 -23.27 8.23
N THR A 70 21.77 -23.18 7.21
CA THR A 70 21.56 -24.24 6.22
C THR A 70 22.82 -24.49 5.39
N VAL A 71 23.49 -23.43 4.93
CA VAL A 71 24.78 -23.54 4.24
C VAL A 71 25.85 -24.13 5.17
N GLY A 72 25.93 -23.66 6.42
CA GLY A 72 26.89 -24.21 7.38
C GLY A 72 26.64 -25.67 7.72
N ALA A 73 25.38 -26.11 7.79
CA ALA A 73 25.04 -27.52 8.00
C ALA A 73 25.51 -28.42 6.84
N LEU A 74 25.38 -27.95 5.59
CA LEU A 74 25.93 -28.67 4.43
C LEU A 74 27.46 -28.79 4.48
N LEU A 75 28.14 -27.82 5.09
CA LEU A 75 29.58 -27.86 5.35
C LEU A 75 29.95 -28.68 6.60
N GLY A 76 28.98 -29.28 7.29
CA GLY A 76 29.19 -30.04 8.53
C GLY A 76 29.47 -29.18 9.77
N MET A 77 29.21 -27.87 9.73
CA MET A 77 29.45 -26.94 10.84
C MET A 77 28.33 -26.92 11.88
N PHE A 78 27.10 -27.31 11.51
CA PHE A 78 25.92 -27.26 12.37
C PHE A 78 25.07 -28.52 12.22
N ASP A 79 24.35 -28.86 13.29
CA ASP A 79 23.32 -29.91 13.26
C ASP A 79 22.07 -29.43 12.50
N GLY A 80 21.48 -30.31 11.69
CA GLY A 80 20.42 -29.97 10.73
C GLY A 80 19.09 -29.52 11.37
N GLY A 81 18.93 -29.70 12.68
CA GLY A 81 17.70 -29.32 13.40
C GLY A 81 17.31 -27.84 13.26
N TRP A 82 18.29 -26.93 13.13
CA TRP A 82 18.03 -25.50 12.98
C TRP A 82 17.35 -25.15 11.64
N ILE A 83 17.56 -25.95 10.60
CA ILE A 83 17.01 -25.73 9.26
C ILE A 83 15.49 -25.88 9.29
N ALA A 84 14.99 -26.94 9.93
CA ALA A 84 13.55 -27.20 10.03
C ALA A 84 12.82 -26.10 10.82
N MET A 85 13.51 -25.47 11.79
CA MET A 85 12.92 -24.42 12.62
C MET A 85 12.93 -23.04 11.95
N LEU A 86 14.05 -22.63 11.36
CA LEU A 86 14.23 -21.28 10.82
C LEU A 86 13.95 -21.14 9.31
N GLY A 87 14.03 -22.24 8.55
CA GLY A 87 13.78 -22.24 7.11
C GLY A 87 12.40 -21.66 6.73
N PRO A 88 11.30 -22.05 7.39
CA PRO A 88 9.97 -21.50 7.10
C PRO A 88 9.83 -20.00 7.41
N CYS A 89 10.68 -19.41 8.27
CA CYS A 89 10.59 -17.99 8.64
C CYS A 89 10.74 -17.05 7.44
N ALA A 90 11.60 -17.39 6.46
CA ALA A 90 11.75 -16.61 5.24
C ALA A 90 10.46 -16.56 4.41
N PHE A 91 9.67 -17.64 4.42
CA PHE A 91 8.38 -17.70 3.75
C PHE A 91 7.33 -16.87 4.51
N TYR A 92 7.26 -17.02 5.83
CA TYR A 92 6.31 -16.24 6.65
C TYR A 92 6.61 -14.74 6.65
N ALA A 93 7.87 -14.34 6.46
CA ALA A 93 8.26 -12.93 6.34
C ALA A 93 7.67 -12.24 5.09
N LEU A 94 7.34 -12.99 4.03
CA LEU A 94 6.76 -12.41 2.82
C LEU A 94 5.39 -11.80 3.06
N LEU A 95 4.58 -12.38 3.95
CA LEU A 95 3.21 -11.91 4.22
C LEU A 95 3.20 -10.47 4.78
N PRO A 96 3.80 -10.18 5.95
CA PRO A 96 3.79 -8.83 6.50
C PRO A 96 4.55 -7.83 5.62
N ASN A 97 5.68 -8.22 5.00
CA ASN A 97 6.44 -7.33 4.12
C ASN A 97 5.66 -6.98 2.84
N GLY A 98 5.03 -7.97 2.21
CA GLY A 98 4.24 -7.78 0.99
C GLY A 98 2.98 -6.95 1.25
N ILE A 99 2.27 -7.22 2.36
CA ILE A 99 1.12 -6.40 2.77
C ILE A 99 1.56 -4.97 3.10
N ALA A 100 2.70 -4.78 3.77
CA ALA A 100 3.21 -3.45 4.12
C ALA A 100 3.56 -2.65 2.86
N TRP A 101 4.18 -3.30 1.88
CA TRP A 101 4.49 -2.71 0.59
C TRP A 101 3.20 -2.32 -0.16
N MET A 102 2.25 -3.24 -0.30
CA MET A 102 1.00 -2.99 -1.04
C MET A 102 0.18 -1.86 -0.40
N LEU A 103 -0.02 -1.89 0.92
CA LEU A 103 -0.73 -0.83 1.65
C LEU A 103 0.02 0.51 1.59
N GLY A 104 1.34 0.49 1.78
CA GLY A 104 2.18 1.68 1.66
C GLY A 104 2.09 2.34 0.28
N TYR A 105 1.97 1.53 -0.79
CA TYR A 105 1.86 2.04 -2.15
C TYR A 105 0.50 2.71 -2.40
N GLN A 106 -0.58 2.10 -1.92
CA GLN A 106 -1.93 2.67 -2.01
C GLN A 106 -2.04 3.97 -1.22
N ASP A 107 -1.58 4.00 0.03
CA ASP A 107 -1.58 5.20 0.87
C ASP A 107 -0.72 6.31 0.25
N ALA A 108 0.48 5.98 -0.28
CA ALA A 108 1.34 6.96 -0.94
C ALA A 108 0.74 7.52 -2.25
N ARG A 109 -0.15 6.77 -2.91
CA ARG A 109 -0.91 7.25 -4.07
C ARG A 109 -2.06 8.15 -3.61
N ALA A 110 -2.79 7.77 -2.56
CA ALA A 110 -3.88 8.55 -1.99
C ALA A 110 -3.41 9.93 -1.48
N ILE A 111 -2.27 9.98 -0.78
CA ILE A 111 -1.65 11.23 -0.33
C ILE A 111 -1.28 12.14 -1.51
N ARG A 112 -0.79 11.57 -2.62
CA ARG A 112 -0.41 12.35 -3.82
C ARG A 112 -1.59 13.01 -4.53
N VAL A 113 -2.77 12.42 -4.46
CA VAL A 113 -3.99 12.98 -5.09
C VAL A 113 -4.80 13.87 -4.13
N GLY A 114 -4.29 14.13 -2.93
CA GLY A 114 -4.98 14.94 -1.92
C GLY A 114 -6.10 14.22 -1.17
N ALA A 115 -6.40 12.96 -1.51
CA ALA A 115 -7.46 12.17 -0.88
C ALA A 115 -7.15 11.73 0.57
N MET A 116 -5.96 12.05 1.08
CA MET A 116 -5.50 11.64 2.40
C MET A 116 -4.58 12.70 3.02
N SER A 117 -4.68 12.90 4.34
CA SER A 117 -3.91 13.93 5.05
C SER A 117 -2.38 13.72 4.96
N ASP A 118 -1.63 14.81 4.84
CA ASP A 118 -0.16 14.78 4.74
C ASP A 118 0.58 14.37 6.02
N ALA A 119 -0.08 14.42 7.18
CA ALA A 119 0.51 14.06 8.46
C ALA A 119 1.09 12.63 8.50
N GLY A 120 0.54 11.71 7.69
CA GLY A 120 0.98 10.32 7.60
C GLY A 120 2.17 10.07 6.66
N ARG A 121 2.57 11.06 5.84
CA ARG A 121 3.49 10.87 4.71
C ARG A 121 4.81 10.19 5.10
N VAL A 122 5.47 10.68 6.14
CA VAL A 122 6.78 10.15 6.58
C VAL A 122 6.66 8.70 7.10
N SER A 123 5.61 8.40 7.87
CA SER A 123 5.39 7.04 8.40
C SER A 123 5.09 6.05 7.28
N THR A 124 4.23 6.45 6.32
CA THR A 124 3.89 5.62 5.16
C THR A 124 5.10 5.38 4.27
N SER A 125 5.92 6.41 3.99
CA SER A 125 7.14 6.24 3.19
C SER A 125 8.16 5.30 3.85
N ARG A 126 8.35 5.40 5.17
CA ARG A 126 9.25 4.49 5.91
C ARG A 126 8.73 3.06 5.93
N GLY A 127 7.44 2.87 6.21
CA GLY A 127 6.81 1.56 6.18
C GLY A 127 6.85 0.91 4.80
N LEU A 128 6.62 1.69 3.74
CA LEU A 128 6.76 1.28 2.35
C LEU A 128 8.17 0.78 2.03
N LEU A 129 9.19 1.57 2.40
CA LEU A 129 10.59 1.22 2.17
C LEU A 129 10.99 -0.06 2.94
N LEU A 130 10.56 -0.19 4.20
CA LEU A 130 10.80 -1.41 4.99
C LEU A 130 10.14 -2.63 4.36
N GLY A 131 8.88 -2.51 3.91
CA GLY A 131 8.17 -3.59 3.23
C GLY A 131 8.85 -4.00 1.92
N GLN A 132 9.33 -3.03 1.12
CA GLN A 132 10.07 -3.31 -0.11
C GLN A 132 11.38 -4.05 0.16
N LEU A 133 12.22 -3.52 1.05
CA LEU A 133 13.50 -4.15 1.41
C LEU A 133 13.29 -5.55 2.01
N GLY A 134 12.32 -5.69 2.92
CA GLY A 134 12.01 -6.97 3.54
C GLY A 134 11.47 -8.00 2.55
N THR A 135 10.63 -7.58 1.59
CA THR A 135 10.13 -8.48 0.53
C THR A 135 11.29 -8.94 -0.35
N LEU A 136 12.14 -8.02 -0.80
CA LEU A 136 13.28 -8.33 -1.65
C LEU A 136 14.29 -9.25 -0.95
N ALA A 137 14.62 -8.96 0.31
CA ALA A 137 15.48 -9.81 1.13
C ALA A 137 14.90 -11.22 1.31
N SER A 138 13.58 -11.33 1.54
CA SER A 138 12.91 -12.62 1.72
C SER A 138 12.90 -13.45 0.42
N VAL A 139 12.63 -12.81 -0.73
CA VAL A 139 12.70 -13.48 -2.04
C VAL A 139 14.12 -13.97 -2.34
N LEU A 140 15.13 -13.12 -2.15
CA LEU A 140 16.53 -13.52 -2.35
C LEU A 140 16.95 -14.67 -1.42
N THR A 141 16.51 -14.64 -0.18
CA THR A 141 16.79 -15.70 0.80
C THR A 141 16.15 -17.03 0.37
N LEU A 142 14.90 -17.02 -0.10
CA LEU A 142 14.24 -18.22 -0.61
C LEU A 142 14.93 -18.76 -1.87
N LEU A 143 15.34 -17.89 -2.78
CA LEU A 143 16.11 -18.29 -3.97
C LEU A 143 17.46 -18.92 -3.59
N ALA A 144 18.15 -18.37 -2.59
CA ALA A 144 19.40 -18.93 -2.09
C ALA A 144 19.19 -20.31 -1.45
N ILE A 145 18.16 -20.48 -0.61
CA ILE A 145 17.81 -21.78 -0.02
C ILE A 145 17.47 -22.80 -1.12
N LEU A 146 16.68 -22.40 -2.12
CA LEU A 146 16.31 -23.25 -3.24
C LEU A 146 17.54 -23.67 -4.06
N LEU A 147 18.43 -22.72 -4.38
CA LEU A 147 19.68 -23.01 -5.11
C LEU A 147 20.54 -24.01 -4.34
N VAL A 148 20.73 -23.78 -3.04
CA VAL A 148 21.49 -24.66 -2.16
C VAL A 148 20.90 -26.06 -2.13
N PHE A 149 19.57 -26.17 -2.03
CA PHE A 149 18.86 -27.45 -2.06
C PHE A 149 19.01 -28.17 -3.41
N LEU A 150 18.94 -27.45 -4.53
CA LEU A 150 19.15 -28.03 -5.86
C LEU A 150 20.58 -28.54 -6.02
N LEU A 151 21.58 -27.78 -5.53
CA LEU A 151 22.99 -28.20 -5.55
C LEU A 151 23.25 -29.41 -4.65
N SER A 152 22.53 -29.56 -3.53
CA SER A 152 22.71 -30.75 -2.67
C SER A 152 22.08 -32.03 -3.23
N ILE A 153 21.18 -31.91 -4.21
CA ILE A 153 20.55 -33.06 -4.89
C ILE A 153 21.32 -33.43 -6.17
N ALA A 154 22.04 -32.47 -6.78
CA ALA A 154 22.84 -32.73 -7.96
C ALA A 154 23.98 -33.73 -7.61
N PRO A 155 24.00 -34.93 -8.23
CA PRO A 155 24.96 -35.98 -7.93
C PRO A 155 26.39 -35.67 -8.41
#